data_AF-A0A818WLS2-F1
#
_entry.id   AF-A0A818WLS2-F1
#
_cell.length_a   1.000
_cell.length_b   1.000
_cell.length_c   1.000
_cell.angle_alpha   90.00
_cell.angle_beta   90.00
_cell.angle_gamma   90.00
#
_symmetry.space_group_name_H-M   'P 1'
#
loop_
_entity.id
_entity.type
_entity.pdbx_description
1 polymer ?
#
loop_
_entity_poly.entity_id
_entity_poly.type
_entity_poly.pdbx_seq_one_letter_code
_entity_poly.pdbx_strand_id
1 'polypeptide(L)'
;MMSWQPVQADGLEQILTLLRQSQSPDTQIQRQVQARLESLNQYPDFNKYLVYILTKLTDEQEATRSLAGLILKNNAKSHYEKFPDDVRLYIKQECLLALGDRSPLIRATVGILITTIITKGSLEQWPSLLEHLYSCLDSPDINLCEGAFGALQKICEDSADQLENAPSQPLNVLIPKFIQFFLHSHPKIRSHAIACVNEFITPRATALMSNIDLFLENLFQLANDTDSDVRKHVCRALVMLVEVRIERLIPHMQQIIEYMLLTSQDSDDAVALEACEFWLMIADQPICRDVLQPYLDKLLPILCKNMKYSEIDIIILQGDIDEDEHIPDRIEDIRPRFHRPRTRQHTQNLLDHNSSNDQLSNTTDTNNNSTTATPPNSQSDQHLLLDDDEDIDDDDDDDDGSGGNVDQATEWNLRKCSAAALDVLSNVFRENILPILLPILREMLFHTNWQIKES
;
A
#
# COMPACT_ATOMS: atom_id res chain seq x y z
N MET A 1 12.02 34.22 20.71
CA MET A 1 10.58 34.06 21.01
C MET A 1 10.47 33.33 22.34
N MET A 2 9.59 33.75 23.25
CA MET A 2 9.42 33.08 24.55
C MET A 2 8.97 31.63 24.30
N SER A 3 9.78 30.66 24.74
CA SER A 3 9.41 29.25 24.75
C SER A 3 8.17 29.09 25.64
N TRP A 4 7.05 28.68 25.06
CA TRP A 4 5.91 28.25 25.87
C TRP A 4 6.39 27.19 26.87
N GLN A 5 5.99 27.33 28.12
CA GLN A 5 6.26 26.36 29.17
C GLN A 5 4.94 25.96 29.81
N PRO A 6 4.80 24.70 30.25
CA PRO A 6 3.62 24.27 30.98
C PRO A 6 3.45 25.16 32.22
N VAL A 7 2.34 25.90 32.28
CA VAL A 7 2.11 26.96 33.29
C VAL A 7 1.89 26.38 34.69
N GLN A 8 1.49 25.10 34.78
CA GLN A 8 1.20 24.40 36.03
C GLN A 8 1.76 22.97 35.99
N ALA A 9 2.64 22.63 36.94
CA ALA A 9 3.14 21.26 37.10
C ALA A 9 1.99 20.25 37.28
N ASP A 10 0.95 20.65 38.03
CA ASP A 10 -0.26 19.86 38.26
C ASP A 10 -1.00 19.52 36.95
N GLY A 11 -1.04 20.44 35.98
CA GLY A 11 -1.72 20.22 34.70
C GLY A 11 -0.97 19.20 33.83
N LEU A 12 0.36 19.26 33.82
CA LEU A 12 1.20 18.28 33.12
C LEU A 12 1.07 16.89 33.75
N GLU A 13 1.09 16.81 35.08
CA GLU A 13 0.94 15.55 35.82
C GLU A 13 -0.44 14.91 35.60
N GLN A 14 -1.50 15.71 35.51
CA GLN A 14 -2.85 15.22 35.17
C GLN A 14 -2.90 14.61 33.76
N ILE A 15 -2.29 15.26 32.77
CA ILE A 15 -2.25 14.73 31.39
C ILE A 15 -1.41 13.46 31.34
N LEU A 16 -0.25 13.41 32.02
CA LEU A 16 0.57 12.20 32.10
C LEU A 16 -0.17 11.04 32.76
N THR A 17 -0.90 11.31 33.84
CA THR A 17 -1.75 10.30 34.50
C THR A 17 -2.81 9.77 33.54
N LEU A 18 -3.45 10.66 32.77
CA LEU A 18 -4.45 10.29 31.77
C LEU A 18 -3.86 9.41 30.66
N LEU A 19 -2.67 9.77 30.15
CA LEU A 19 -1.97 9.00 29.12
C LEU A 19 -1.54 7.61 29.61
N ARG A 20 -1.07 7.51 30.86
CA ARG A 20 -0.76 6.21 31.49
C ARG A 20 -2.02 5.37 31.69
N GLN A 21 -3.15 6.00 32.05
CA GLN A 21 -4.44 5.32 32.18
C GLN A 21 -4.99 4.82 30.84
N SER A 22 -4.74 5.50 29.72
CA SER A 22 -5.13 4.99 28.39
C SER A 22 -4.40 3.71 27.99
N GLN A 23 -3.28 3.37 28.63
CA GLN A 23 -2.58 2.10 28.39
C GLN A 23 -3.12 0.95 29.26
N SER A 24 -4.11 1.21 30.12
CA SER A 24 -4.75 0.18 30.95
C SER A 24 -5.56 -0.79 30.09
N PRO A 25 -5.54 -2.10 30.39
CA PRO A 25 -6.39 -3.08 29.72
C PRO A 25 -7.87 -2.99 30.12
N ASP A 26 -8.22 -2.19 31.14
CA ASP A 26 -9.60 -2.05 31.62
C ASP A 26 -10.45 -1.15 30.70
N THR A 27 -11.47 -1.74 30.08
CA THR A 27 -12.42 -1.06 29.18
C THR A 27 -13.15 0.11 29.85
N GLN A 28 -13.46 0.03 31.15
CA GLN A 28 -14.11 1.14 31.85
C GLN A 28 -13.17 2.34 31.99
N ILE A 29 -11.90 2.08 32.32
CA ILE A 29 -10.88 3.12 32.39
C ILE A 29 -10.67 3.73 31.00
N GLN A 30 -10.58 2.92 29.94
CA GLN A 30 -10.43 3.42 28.57
C GLN A 30 -11.60 4.33 28.15
N ARG A 31 -12.85 3.95 28.45
CA ARG A 31 -14.01 4.82 28.16
C ARG A 31 -13.97 6.14 28.93
N GLN A 32 -13.58 6.11 30.20
CA GLN A 32 -13.44 7.33 31.00
C GLN A 32 -12.31 8.22 30.47
N VAL A 33 -11.20 7.63 30.06
CA VAL A 33 -10.06 8.36 29.48
C VAL A 33 -10.46 9.00 28.16
N GLN A 34 -11.16 8.28 27.29
CA GLN A 34 -11.63 8.79 26.00
C GLN A 34 -12.56 10.00 26.18
N ALA A 35 -13.55 9.91 27.08
CA ALA A 35 -14.44 11.03 27.38
C ALA A 35 -13.69 12.25 27.93
N ARG A 36 -12.65 12.03 28.75
CA ARG A 36 -11.78 13.11 29.25
C ARG A 36 -10.94 13.73 28.13
N LEU A 37 -10.33 12.92 27.27
CA LEU A 37 -9.56 13.41 26.12
C LEU A 37 -10.42 14.27 25.19
N GLU A 38 -11.66 13.86 24.92
CA GLU A 38 -12.61 14.64 24.11
C GLU A 38 -12.95 16.00 24.74
N SER A 39 -13.11 16.07 26.06
CA SER A 39 -13.30 17.34 26.76
C SER A 39 -12.06 18.24 26.72
N LEU A 40 -10.86 17.65 26.85
CA LEU A 40 -9.58 18.38 26.78
C LEU A 40 -9.28 18.91 25.38
N ASN A 41 -9.73 18.21 24.34
CA ASN A 41 -9.57 18.63 22.93
C ASN A 41 -10.24 19.97 22.60
N GLN A 42 -11.16 20.44 23.45
CA GLN A 42 -11.78 21.76 23.30
C GLN A 42 -10.81 22.92 23.62
N TYR A 43 -9.73 22.64 24.35
CA TYR A 43 -8.74 23.64 24.76
C TYR A 43 -7.53 23.62 23.83
N PRO A 44 -7.24 24.72 23.08
CA PRO A 44 -6.10 24.74 22.15
C PRO A 44 -4.74 24.47 22.79
N ASP A 45 -4.55 24.88 24.05
CA ASP A 45 -3.32 24.66 24.81
C ASP A 45 -3.06 23.19 25.11
N PHE A 46 -4.09 22.33 25.12
CA PHE A 46 -3.92 20.88 25.30
C PHE A 46 -2.95 20.30 24.26
N ASN A 47 -3.03 20.76 23.02
CA ASN A 47 -2.13 20.32 21.95
C ASN A 47 -0.67 20.74 22.19
N LYS A 48 -0.43 21.87 22.89
CA LYS A 48 0.91 22.29 23.31
C LYS A 48 1.49 21.36 24.39
N TYR A 49 0.65 20.86 25.31
CA TYR A 49 1.07 19.84 26.28
C TYR A 49 1.41 18.52 25.59
N LEU A 50 0.60 18.07 24.63
CA LEU A 50 0.86 16.83 23.90
C LEU A 50 2.19 16.86 23.15
N VAL A 51 2.47 17.94 22.41
CA VAL A 51 3.77 18.06 21.71
C VAL A 51 4.93 18.19 22.71
N TYR A 52 4.74 18.88 23.83
CA TYR A 52 5.76 18.98 24.87
C TYR A 52 6.09 17.62 25.50
N ILE A 53 5.08 16.78 25.75
CA ILE A 53 5.28 15.41 26.25
C ILE A 53 6.02 14.55 25.21
N LEU A 54 5.66 14.69 23.94
CA LEU A 54 6.35 13.99 22.85
C LEU A 54 7.83 14.38 22.77
N THR A 55 8.17 15.67 22.83
CA THR A 55 9.50 16.17 22.43
C THR A 55 10.44 16.52 23.59
N LYS A 56 9.94 17.01 24.72
CA LYS A 56 10.78 17.54 25.82
C LYS A 56 10.93 16.60 27.02
N LEU A 57 9.93 15.77 27.30
CA LEU A 57 9.96 14.82 28.43
C LEU A 57 10.73 13.55 28.06
N THR A 58 12.04 13.68 27.84
CA THR A 58 12.91 12.56 27.41
C THR A 58 13.06 11.45 28.45
N ASP A 59 12.77 11.75 29.72
CA ASP A 59 12.84 10.78 30.83
C ASP A 59 11.56 9.91 30.97
N GLU A 60 10.48 10.26 30.26
CA GLU A 60 9.22 9.50 30.28
C GLU A 60 9.28 8.31 29.31
N GLN A 61 8.44 7.30 29.55
CA GLN A 61 8.39 6.10 28.70
C GLN A 61 8.06 6.43 27.23
N GLU A 62 8.78 5.79 26.30
CA GLU A 62 8.62 5.97 24.85
C GLU A 62 7.17 5.73 24.40
N ALA A 63 6.48 4.75 24.98
CA ALA A 63 5.08 4.46 24.69
C ALA A 63 4.15 5.64 25.06
N THR A 64 4.38 6.28 26.21
CA THR A 64 3.59 7.43 26.67
C THR A 64 3.85 8.66 25.81
N ARG A 65 5.12 8.91 25.48
CA ARG A 65 5.53 10.01 24.59
C ARG A 65 4.93 9.83 23.19
N SER A 66 5.04 8.63 22.62
CA SER A 66 4.48 8.31 21.31
C SER A 66 2.95 8.43 21.30
N LEU A 67 2.27 7.95 22.35
CA LEU A 67 0.82 8.08 22.49
C LEU A 67 0.37 9.54 22.51
N ALA A 68 1.09 10.42 23.20
CA ALA A 68 0.81 11.86 23.17
C ALA A 68 0.90 12.42 21.74
N GLY A 69 1.91 12.00 20.97
CA GLY A 69 2.06 12.36 19.57
C GLY A 69 0.95 11.81 18.67
N LEU A 70 0.47 10.59 18.90
CA LEU A 70 -0.64 9.99 18.14
C LEU A 70 -1.99 10.66 18.43
N ILE A 71 -2.25 11.04 19.69
CA ILE A 71 -3.44 11.83 20.04
C ILE A 71 -3.36 13.20 19.36
N LEU A 72 -2.19 13.85 19.39
CA LEU A 72 -1.97 15.11 18.69
C LEU A 72 -2.16 14.97 17.18
N LYS A 73 -1.71 13.87 16.58
CA LYS A 73 -1.96 13.56 15.16
C LYS A 73 -3.45 13.50 14.87
N ASN A 74 -4.22 12.79 15.69
CA ASN A 74 -5.67 12.67 15.51
C ASN A 74 -6.36 14.04 15.66
N ASN A 75 -5.93 14.84 16.62
CA ASN A 75 -6.43 16.20 16.81
C ASN A 75 -6.13 17.11 15.61
N ALA A 76 -4.90 17.05 15.08
CA ALA A 76 -4.52 17.77 13.88
C ALA A 76 -5.36 17.28 12.68
N LYS A 77 -5.46 15.97 12.45
CA LYS A 77 -6.26 15.41 11.35
C LYS A 77 -7.71 15.93 11.34
N SER A 78 -8.34 16.05 12.50
CA SER A 78 -9.75 16.46 12.62
C SER A 78 -9.97 17.96 12.72
N HIS A 79 -9.06 18.72 13.34
CA HIS A 79 -9.32 20.10 13.77
C HIS A 79 -8.18 21.08 13.48
N TYR A 80 -7.24 20.75 12.60
CA TYR A 80 -6.08 21.62 12.30
C TYR A 80 -6.48 23.05 11.90
N GLU A 81 -7.56 23.23 11.14
CA GLU A 81 -8.09 24.55 10.73
C GLU A 81 -8.52 25.44 11.92
N LYS A 82 -8.93 24.82 13.03
CA LYS A 82 -9.35 25.53 14.25
C LYS A 82 -8.19 25.87 15.17
N PHE A 83 -6.99 25.36 14.90
CA PHE A 83 -5.84 25.62 15.76
C PHE A 83 -5.42 27.09 15.64
N PRO A 84 -5.24 27.79 16.78
CA PRO A 84 -4.61 29.11 16.79
C PRO A 84 -3.20 29.07 16.18
N ASP A 85 -2.78 30.15 15.53
CA ASP A 85 -1.49 30.21 14.83
C ASP A 85 -0.29 30.06 15.77
N ASP A 86 -0.40 30.49 17.03
CA ASP A 86 0.63 30.30 18.05
C ASP A 86 0.79 28.81 18.43
N VAL A 87 -0.32 28.06 18.51
CA VAL A 87 -0.33 26.61 18.74
C VAL A 87 0.29 25.89 17.54
N ARG A 88 -0.11 26.26 16.32
CA ARG A 88 0.45 25.68 15.08
C ARG A 88 1.96 25.91 15.00
N LEU A 89 2.42 27.14 15.23
CA LEU A 89 3.83 27.49 15.17
C LEU A 89 4.65 26.72 16.22
N TYR A 90 4.11 26.60 17.44
CA TYR A 90 4.77 25.85 18.51
C TYR A 90 4.90 24.37 18.18
N ILE A 91 3.83 23.72 17.70
CA ILE A 91 3.87 22.31 17.27
C ILE A 91 4.89 22.14 16.16
N LYS A 92 4.85 22.99 15.12
CA LYS A 92 5.79 22.94 13.99
C LYS A 92 7.25 23.01 14.48
N GLN A 93 7.58 23.95 15.35
CA GLN A 93 8.94 24.12 15.89
C GLN A 93 9.39 22.90 16.71
N GLU A 94 8.54 22.39 17.60
CA GLU A 94 8.88 21.25 18.44
C GLU A 94 9.05 19.96 17.63
N CYS A 95 8.22 19.73 16.60
CA CYS A 95 8.41 18.61 15.68
C CYS A 95 9.78 18.64 15.00
N LEU A 96 10.20 19.81 14.48
CA LEU A 96 11.51 19.92 13.82
C LEU A 96 12.67 19.63 14.77
N LEU A 97 12.57 20.07 16.03
CA LEU A 97 13.59 19.78 17.05
C LEU A 97 13.67 18.30 17.44
N ALA A 98 12.57 17.55 17.31
CA ALA A 98 12.47 16.15 17.69
C ALA A 98 12.75 15.16 16.55
N LEU A 99 13.07 15.64 15.34
CA LEU A 99 13.46 14.79 14.21
C LEU A 99 14.68 13.91 14.52
N GLY A 100 15.61 14.41 15.33
CA GLY A 100 16.81 13.69 15.76
C GLY A 100 16.69 12.94 17.10
N ASP A 101 15.47 12.61 17.55
CA ASP A 101 15.30 11.87 18.81
C ASP A 101 16.02 10.52 18.75
N ARG A 102 16.53 10.04 19.90
CA ARG A 102 17.26 8.76 20.00
C ARG A 102 16.36 7.56 19.73
N SER A 103 15.08 7.67 20.09
CA SER A 103 14.10 6.61 19.92
C SER A 103 13.54 6.61 18.49
N PRO A 104 13.69 5.51 17.73
CA PRO A 104 13.09 5.38 16.39
C PRO A 104 11.56 5.56 16.41
N LEU A 105 10.90 5.07 17.46
CA LEU A 105 9.45 5.24 17.65
C LEU A 105 9.04 6.72 17.70
N ILE A 106 9.78 7.56 18.42
CA ILE A 106 9.50 9.00 18.53
C ILE A 106 9.77 9.69 17.19
N ARG A 107 10.87 9.36 16.51
CA ARG A 107 11.15 9.89 15.16
C ARG A 107 10.02 9.54 14.19
N ALA A 108 9.52 8.30 14.22
CA ALA A 108 8.40 7.87 13.39
C ALA A 108 7.13 8.68 13.70
N THR A 109 6.77 8.84 14.98
CA THR A 109 5.59 9.61 15.41
C THR A 109 5.71 11.10 15.03
N VAL A 110 6.89 11.70 15.18
CA VAL A 110 7.17 13.07 14.74
C VAL A 110 7.02 13.20 13.23
N GLY A 111 7.58 12.26 12.45
CA GLY A 111 7.43 12.21 11.00
C GLY A 111 5.96 12.15 10.57
N ILE A 112 5.17 11.27 11.20
CA ILE A 112 3.71 11.16 10.95
C ILE A 112 3.00 12.48 11.26
N LEU A 113 3.36 13.15 12.35
CA LEU A 113 2.75 14.42 12.74
C LEU A 113 3.10 15.54 11.75
N ILE A 114 4.36 15.60 11.28
CA ILE A 114 4.79 16.54 10.23
C ILE A 114 3.98 16.31 8.95
N THR A 115 3.87 15.07 8.49
CA THR A 115 3.10 14.74 7.28
C THR A 115 1.62 15.10 7.45
N THR A 116 1.02 14.75 8.58
CA THR A 116 -0.39 15.10 8.88
C THR A 116 -0.64 16.61 8.83
N ILE A 117 0.31 17.42 9.33
CA ILE A 117 0.23 18.88 9.29
C ILE A 117 0.26 19.38 7.83
N ILE A 118 1.06 18.77 6.96
CA ILE A 118 1.15 19.16 5.54
C ILE A 118 -0.10 18.71 4.78
N THR A 119 -0.58 17.49 4.98
CA THR A 119 -1.80 17.00 4.32
C THR A 119 -3.02 17.86 4.66
N LYS A 120 -3.07 18.44 5.87
CA LYS A 120 -4.19 19.32 6.32
C LYS A 120 -3.96 20.80 6.09
N GLY A 121 -2.72 21.28 6.10
CA GLY A 121 -2.36 22.69 5.95
C GLY A 121 -1.88 23.09 4.56
N SER A 122 -1.53 22.15 3.68
CA SER A 122 -0.70 22.37 2.50
C SER A 122 0.76 22.70 2.79
N LEU A 123 1.61 22.37 1.82
CA LEU A 123 3.04 22.67 1.87
C LEU A 123 3.32 24.19 1.84
N GLU A 124 2.46 24.97 1.18
CA GLU A 124 2.59 26.44 1.08
C GLU A 124 2.43 27.15 2.42
N GLN A 125 1.66 26.57 3.36
CA GLN A 125 1.54 27.11 4.72
C GLN A 125 2.76 26.79 5.59
N TRP A 126 3.74 26.03 5.09
CA TRP A 126 5.00 25.77 5.77
C TRP A 126 6.21 25.82 4.82
N PRO A 127 6.53 26.98 4.22
CA PRO A 127 7.58 27.08 3.19
C PRO A 127 8.98 26.66 3.67
N SER A 128 9.29 26.92 4.94
CA SER A 128 10.61 26.62 5.53
C SER A 128 10.85 25.14 5.85
N LEU A 129 9.82 24.28 5.73
CA LEU A 129 9.94 22.88 6.10
C LEU A 129 10.94 22.14 5.21
N LEU A 130 10.78 22.22 3.89
CA LEU A 130 11.64 21.48 2.96
C LEU A 130 13.08 21.96 3.02
N GLU A 131 13.31 23.27 3.16
CA GLU A 131 14.65 23.83 3.36
C GLU A 131 15.30 23.29 4.65
N HIS A 132 14.53 23.21 5.74
CA HIS A 132 15.02 22.66 7.00
C HIS A 132 15.36 21.17 6.87
N LEU A 133 14.43 20.37 6.35
CA LEU A 133 14.62 18.93 6.13
C LEU A 133 15.82 18.67 5.21
N TYR A 134 15.97 19.44 4.13
CA TYR A 134 17.13 19.37 3.25
C TYR A 134 18.43 19.61 4.00
N SER A 135 18.49 20.64 4.86
CA SER A 135 19.69 20.91 5.67
C SER A 135 19.98 19.79 6.69
N CYS A 136 18.93 19.14 7.22
CA CYS A 136 19.07 18.03 8.15
C CYS A 136 19.69 16.79 7.50
N LEU A 137 19.54 16.60 6.18
CA LEU A 137 20.17 15.49 5.46
C LEU A 137 21.70 15.57 5.48
N ASP A 138 22.25 16.78 5.52
CA ASP A 138 23.69 17.04 5.59
C ASP A 138 24.25 17.01 7.02
N SER A 139 23.39 16.73 8.02
CA SER A 139 23.82 16.62 9.42
C SER A 139 24.73 15.40 9.63
N PRO A 140 25.81 15.53 10.44
CA PRO A 140 26.61 14.38 10.84
C PRO A 140 25.88 13.45 11.83
N ASP A 141 24.78 13.91 12.44
CA ASP A 141 23.95 13.08 13.30
C ASP A 141 23.04 12.17 12.47
N ILE A 142 23.33 10.86 12.53
CA ILE A 142 22.61 9.82 11.81
C ILE A 142 21.12 9.81 12.21
N ASN A 143 20.78 10.06 13.47
CA ASN A 143 19.38 10.05 13.90
C ASN A 143 18.59 11.20 13.28
N LEU A 144 19.21 12.38 13.19
CA LEU A 144 18.60 13.55 12.56
C LEU A 144 18.46 13.35 11.04
N CYS A 145 19.49 12.80 10.39
CA CYS A 145 19.45 12.47 8.97
C CYS A 145 18.37 11.42 8.67
N GLU A 146 18.32 10.32 9.43
CA GLU A 146 17.30 9.28 9.33
C GLU A 146 15.90 9.83 9.59
N GLY A 147 15.71 10.64 10.64
CA GLY A 147 14.42 11.24 10.96
C GLY A 147 13.93 12.21 9.88
N ALA A 148 14.84 13.00 9.31
CA ALA A 148 14.53 13.88 8.18
C ALA A 148 14.14 13.07 6.94
N PHE A 149 14.87 12.00 6.61
CA PHE A 149 14.51 11.08 5.53
C PHE A 149 13.16 10.40 5.77
N GLY A 150 12.89 9.92 6.99
CA GLY A 150 11.63 9.28 7.34
C GLY A 150 10.42 10.23 7.33
N ALA A 151 10.64 11.54 7.50
CA ALA A 151 9.63 12.57 7.28
C ALA A 151 9.47 12.86 5.78
N LEU A 152 10.58 13.06 5.05
CA LEU A 152 10.57 13.31 3.61
C LEU A 152 9.89 12.18 2.83
N GLN A 153 10.18 10.93 3.16
CA GLN A 153 9.55 9.77 2.54
C GLN A 153 8.03 9.84 2.62
N LYS A 154 7.49 10.10 3.83
CA LYS A 154 6.03 10.23 4.01
C LYS A 154 5.46 11.44 3.27
N ILE A 155 6.21 12.54 3.16
CA ILE A 155 5.79 13.71 2.39
C ILE A 155 5.77 13.38 0.89
N CYS A 156 6.74 12.60 0.40
CA CYS A 156 6.76 12.11 -0.96
C CYS A 156 5.56 11.18 -1.23
N GLU A 157 5.24 10.26 -0.32
CA GLU A 157 4.10 9.34 -0.42
C GLU A 157 2.75 10.10 -0.39
N ASP A 158 2.51 10.94 0.63
CA ASP A 158 1.20 11.57 0.86
C ASP A 158 0.98 12.88 0.06
N SER A 159 2.03 13.46 -0.52
CA SER A 159 1.99 14.80 -1.11
C SER A 159 2.86 14.95 -2.37
N ALA A 160 3.09 13.86 -3.12
CA ALA A 160 3.81 13.86 -4.39
C ALA A 160 3.30 14.95 -5.36
N ASP A 161 1.97 15.05 -5.53
CA ASP A 161 1.35 16.02 -6.44
C ASP A 161 1.61 17.47 -6.03
N GLN A 162 1.63 17.75 -4.72
CA GLN A 162 1.95 19.10 -4.22
C GLN A 162 3.42 19.44 -4.48
N LEU A 163 4.33 18.45 -4.41
CA LEU A 163 5.75 18.66 -4.64
C LEU A 163 6.08 18.90 -6.13
N GLU A 164 5.45 18.18 -7.05
CA GLU A 164 5.67 18.37 -8.50
C GLU A 164 5.09 19.71 -8.98
N ASN A 165 3.90 20.09 -8.50
CA ASN A 165 3.21 21.29 -8.95
C ASN A 165 3.60 22.56 -8.17
N ALA A 166 4.44 22.45 -7.14
CA ALA A 166 4.86 23.61 -6.35
C ALA A 166 5.64 24.61 -7.22
N PRO A 167 5.35 25.92 -7.11
CA PRO A 167 6.02 26.96 -7.90
C PRO A 167 7.53 27.05 -7.61
N SER A 168 7.97 26.59 -6.44
CA SER A 168 9.39 26.53 -6.07
C SER A 168 10.15 25.36 -6.71
N GLN A 169 9.45 24.44 -7.38
CA GLN A 169 10.01 23.23 -8.00
C GLN A 169 11.01 22.48 -7.09
N PRO A 170 10.62 22.11 -5.86
CA PRO A 170 11.53 21.54 -4.86
C PRO A 170 12.19 20.24 -5.32
N LEU A 171 11.50 19.46 -6.17
CA LEU A 171 11.99 18.18 -6.69
C LEU A 171 13.26 18.32 -7.54
N ASN A 172 13.49 19.46 -8.19
CA ASN A 172 14.71 19.71 -8.97
C ASN A 172 15.98 19.69 -8.11
N VAL A 173 15.86 19.95 -6.82
CA VAL A 173 16.98 19.92 -5.87
C VAL A 173 16.94 18.66 -5.00
N LEU A 174 15.74 18.21 -4.62
CA LEU A 174 15.56 17.03 -3.77
C LEU A 174 15.93 15.73 -4.47
N ILE A 175 15.50 15.50 -5.72
CA ILE A 175 15.76 14.23 -6.41
C ILE A 175 17.26 13.98 -6.62
N PRO A 176 18.06 14.92 -7.18
CA PRO A 176 19.50 14.73 -7.28
C PRO A 176 20.15 14.50 -5.92
N LYS A 177 19.66 15.16 -4.86
CA LYS A 177 20.15 14.97 -3.50
C LYS A 177 19.85 13.55 -3.01
N PHE A 178 18.64 13.03 -3.18
CA PHE A 178 18.29 11.67 -2.78
C PHE A 178 19.16 10.64 -3.49
N ILE A 179 19.38 10.80 -4.80
CA ILE A 179 20.25 9.90 -5.57
C ILE A 179 21.68 9.88 -5.01
N GLN A 180 22.21 11.00 -4.50
CA GLN A 180 23.54 11.01 -3.84
C GLN A 180 23.58 10.13 -2.58
N PHE A 181 22.46 9.98 -1.86
CA PHE A 181 22.38 9.13 -0.67
C PHE A 181 22.22 7.64 -0.98
N PHE A 182 22.10 7.25 -2.25
CA PHE A 182 22.05 5.84 -2.64
C PHE A 182 23.32 5.12 -2.23
N LEU A 183 24.48 5.78 -2.24
CA LEU A 183 25.76 5.18 -1.85
C LEU A 183 26.16 5.51 -0.40
N HIS A 184 25.19 5.90 0.44
CA HIS A 184 25.47 6.24 1.84
C HIS A 184 25.91 5.01 2.64
N SER A 185 26.79 5.22 3.63
CA SER A 185 27.34 4.13 4.46
C SER A 185 26.27 3.35 5.24
N HIS A 186 25.21 4.03 5.67
CA HIS A 186 24.13 3.45 6.48
C HIS A 186 22.98 2.90 5.62
N PRO A 187 22.62 1.60 5.73
CA PRO A 187 21.61 0.96 4.88
C PRO A 187 20.22 1.59 4.93
N LYS A 188 19.72 1.92 6.14
CA LYS A 188 18.42 2.60 6.29
C LYS A 188 18.32 3.92 5.51
N ILE A 189 19.42 4.69 5.43
CA ILE A 189 19.43 5.95 4.69
C ILE A 189 19.37 5.67 3.19
N ARG A 190 20.08 4.64 2.70
CA ARG A 190 19.96 4.18 1.30
C ARG A 190 18.52 3.77 0.99
N SER A 191 17.91 2.95 1.86
CA SER A 191 16.52 2.51 1.74
C SER A 191 15.54 3.68 1.65
N HIS A 192 15.61 4.64 2.59
CA HIS A 192 14.75 5.82 2.55
C HIS A 192 14.98 6.68 1.30
N ALA A 193 16.23 6.85 0.86
CA ALA A 193 16.53 7.63 -0.33
C ALA A 193 15.91 7.01 -1.58
N ILE A 194 15.99 5.69 -1.75
CA ILE A 194 15.37 4.99 -2.90
C ILE A 194 13.85 5.08 -2.79
N ALA A 195 13.27 4.84 -1.61
CA ALA A 195 11.84 4.95 -1.37
C ALA A 195 11.30 6.34 -1.78
N CYS A 196 11.96 7.42 -1.34
CA CYS A 196 11.58 8.78 -1.74
C CYS A 196 11.58 8.98 -3.26
N VAL A 197 12.54 8.41 -3.99
CA VAL A 197 12.62 8.56 -5.46
C VAL A 197 11.57 7.70 -6.16
N ASN A 198 11.24 6.52 -5.61
CA ASN A 198 10.27 5.60 -6.20
C ASN A 198 8.87 6.22 -6.33
N GLU A 199 8.46 7.06 -5.37
CA GLU A 199 7.17 7.77 -5.40
C GLU A 199 6.98 8.66 -6.65
N PHE A 200 8.07 9.01 -7.33
CA PHE A 200 8.06 9.89 -8.50
C PHE A 200 8.24 9.16 -9.85
N ILE A 201 8.39 7.82 -9.84
CA ILE A 201 8.57 7.02 -11.06
C ILE A 201 7.26 6.97 -11.86
N THR A 202 6.19 6.47 -11.27
CA THR A 202 4.88 6.29 -11.93
C THR A 202 4.27 7.63 -12.38
N PRO A 203 4.30 8.72 -11.59
CA PRO A 203 3.83 10.05 -12.03
C PRO A 203 4.69 10.68 -13.14
N ARG A 204 5.86 10.10 -13.44
CA ARG A 204 6.84 10.60 -14.41
C ARG A 204 7.30 12.04 -14.13
N ALA A 205 7.61 12.31 -12.87
CA ALA A 205 8.06 13.63 -12.42
C ALA A 205 9.19 14.18 -13.31
N THR A 206 9.06 15.43 -13.72
CA THR A 206 9.97 16.07 -14.68
C THR A 206 11.42 16.10 -14.17
N ALA A 207 11.59 16.35 -12.88
CA ALA A 207 12.87 16.34 -12.19
C ALA A 207 13.56 14.96 -12.23
N LEU A 208 12.80 13.87 -12.05
CA LEU A 208 13.33 12.50 -12.12
C LEU A 208 13.69 12.13 -13.54
N MET A 209 12.80 12.41 -14.49
CA MET A 209 13.01 12.08 -15.90
C MET A 209 14.23 12.77 -16.48
N SER A 210 14.55 13.97 -16.00
CA SER A 210 15.77 14.71 -16.38
C SER A 210 17.05 14.11 -15.79
N ASN A 211 16.96 13.35 -14.70
CA ASN A 211 18.09 12.72 -13.99
C ASN A 211 18.06 11.18 -14.09
N ILE A 212 17.32 10.63 -15.05
CA ILE A 212 17.05 9.18 -15.13
C ILE A 212 18.33 8.35 -15.32
N ASP A 213 19.31 8.85 -16.08
CA ASP A 213 20.58 8.15 -16.30
C ASP A 213 21.36 8.00 -14.99
N LEU A 214 21.43 9.08 -14.20
CA LEU A 214 22.10 9.08 -12.90
C LEU A 214 21.37 8.15 -11.91
N PHE A 215 20.03 8.16 -11.95
CA PHE A 215 19.22 7.24 -11.14
C PHE A 215 19.53 5.78 -11.47
N LEU A 216 19.48 5.38 -12.75
CA LEU A 216 19.75 4.01 -13.19
C LEU A 216 21.18 3.57 -12.86
N GLU A 217 22.18 4.43 -13.06
CA GLU A 217 23.57 4.12 -12.71
C GLU A 217 23.73 3.79 -11.22
N ASN A 218 23.15 4.59 -10.34
CA ASN A 218 23.22 4.36 -8.89
C ASN A 218 22.36 3.17 -8.46
N LEU A 219 21.21 2.96 -9.11
CA LEU A 219 20.33 1.82 -8.83
C LEU A 219 21.02 0.49 -9.12
N PHE A 220 21.74 0.37 -10.24
CA PHE A 220 22.49 -0.85 -10.58
C PHE A 220 23.68 -1.11 -9.64
N GLN A 221 24.30 -0.07 -9.07
CA GLN A 221 25.33 -0.26 -8.05
C GLN A 221 24.76 -0.87 -6.75
N LEU A 222 23.48 -0.64 -6.47
CA LEU A 222 22.78 -1.16 -5.29
C LEU A 222 22.14 -2.53 -5.48
N ALA A 223 22.16 -3.10 -6.68
CA ALA A 223 21.56 -4.41 -6.95
C ALA A 223 22.11 -5.50 -6.02
N ASN A 224 23.39 -5.44 -5.65
CA ASN A 224 24.03 -6.43 -4.78
C ASN A 224 24.18 -5.96 -3.32
N ASP A 225 23.32 -5.04 -2.85
CA ASP A 225 23.36 -4.57 -1.46
C ASP A 225 23.07 -5.73 -0.49
N THR A 226 23.76 -5.73 0.65
CA THR A 226 23.58 -6.74 1.69
C THR A 226 22.26 -6.60 2.43
N ASP A 227 21.70 -5.39 2.48
CA ASP A 227 20.47 -5.06 3.20
C ASP A 227 19.22 -5.40 2.37
N SER A 228 18.27 -6.12 2.97
CA SER A 228 17.09 -6.60 2.24
C SER A 228 16.11 -5.48 1.91
N ASP A 229 15.94 -4.48 2.79
CA ASP A 229 15.07 -3.33 2.50
C ASP A 229 15.60 -2.52 1.29
N VAL A 230 16.92 -2.36 1.18
CA VAL A 230 17.53 -1.75 0.00
C VAL A 230 17.23 -2.56 -1.26
N ARG A 231 17.47 -3.89 -1.25
CA ARG A 231 17.19 -4.76 -2.42
C ARG A 231 15.70 -4.73 -2.81
N LYS A 232 14.81 -4.74 -1.82
CA LYS A 232 13.35 -4.62 -1.99
C LYS A 232 12.99 -3.34 -2.76
N HIS A 233 13.49 -2.18 -2.32
CA HIS A 233 13.24 -0.91 -3.00
C HIS A 233 13.89 -0.83 -4.39
N VAL A 234 15.04 -1.48 -4.61
CA VAL A 234 15.67 -1.59 -5.94
C VAL A 234 14.79 -2.41 -6.88
N CYS A 235 14.27 -3.55 -6.43
CA CYS A 235 13.34 -4.37 -7.21
C CYS A 235 12.08 -3.58 -7.58
N ARG A 236 11.43 -2.96 -6.58
CA ARG A 236 10.24 -2.13 -6.79
C ARG A 236 10.50 -1.00 -7.80
N ALA A 237 11.65 -0.34 -7.72
CA ALA A 237 12.04 0.71 -8.67
C ALA A 237 12.13 0.18 -10.11
N LEU A 238 12.75 -0.99 -10.30
CA LEU A 238 12.88 -1.61 -11.61
C LEU A 238 11.53 -2.05 -12.16
N VAL A 239 10.63 -2.60 -11.32
CA VAL A 239 9.25 -2.95 -11.72
C VAL A 239 8.51 -1.72 -12.21
N MET A 240 8.48 -0.64 -11.44
CA MET A 240 7.86 0.63 -11.84
C MET A 240 8.47 1.17 -13.15
N LEU A 241 9.80 1.07 -13.32
CA LEU A 241 10.46 1.52 -14.54
C LEU A 241 10.11 0.69 -15.78
N VAL A 242 9.83 -0.61 -15.64
CA VAL A 242 9.32 -1.43 -16.74
C VAL A 242 7.98 -0.89 -17.22
N GLU A 243 7.10 -0.50 -16.30
CA GLU A 243 5.78 0.05 -16.62
C GLU A 243 5.86 1.39 -17.38
N VAL A 244 6.61 2.36 -16.85
CA VAL A 244 6.61 3.72 -17.39
C VAL A 244 7.73 4.04 -18.39
N ARG A 245 8.87 3.35 -18.33
CA ARG A 245 10.10 3.72 -19.06
C ARG A 245 10.95 2.53 -19.51
N ILE A 246 10.33 1.46 -20.00
CA ILE A 246 11.04 0.28 -20.51
C ILE A 246 12.13 0.61 -21.56
N GLU A 247 11.91 1.61 -22.42
CA GLU A 247 12.86 2.03 -23.46
C GLU A 247 14.27 2.29 -22.93
N ARG A 248 14.39 2.83 -21.70
CA ARG A 248 15.68 3.11 -21.06
C ARG A 248 16.32 1.88 -20.43
N LEU A 249 15.52 0.86 -20.13
CA LEU A 249 15.98 -0.42 -19.58
C LEU A 249 16.43 -1.41 -20.66
N ILE A 250 15.91 -1.30 -21.90
CA ILE A 250 16.24 -2.20 -23.01
C ILE A 250 17.76 -2.47 -23.17
N PRO A 251 18.66 -1.46 -23.10
CA PRO A 251 20.10 -1.70 -23.26
C PRO A 251 20.71 -2.59 -22.17
N HIS A 252 20.07 -2.68 -21.00
CA HIS A 252 20.52 -3.42 -19.82
C HIS A 252 19.60 -4.58 -19.47
N MET A 253 18.67 -4.92 -20.35
CA MET A 253 17.57 -5.84 -20.03
C MET A 253 18.05 -7.26 -19.70
N GLN A 254 19.11 -7.73 -20.36
CA GLN A 254 19.75 -9.00 -20.03
C GLN A 254 20.23 -9.02 -18.58
N GLN A 255 20.96 -7.99 -18.14
CA GLN A 255 21.47 -7.91 -16.77
C GLN A 255 20.34 -7.79 -15.75
N ILE A 256 19.27 -7.05 -16.09
CA ILE A 256 18.09 -6.91 -15.23
C ILE A 256 17.39 -8.27 -15.06
N ILE A 257 17.21 -9.05 -16.13
CA ILE A 257 16.59 -10.38 -16.03
C ILE A 257 17.45 -11.34 -15.23
N GLU A 258 18.77 -11.36 -15.47
CA GLU A 258 19.69 -12.19 -14.69
C GLU A 258 19.64 -11.83 -13.19
N TYR A 259 19.56 -10.54 -12.88
CA TYR A 259 19.36 -10.05 -11.51
C TYR A 259 18.00 -10.49 -10.95
N MET A 260 16.89 -10.25 -11.64
CA MET A 260 15.55 -10.62 -11.16
C MET A 260 15.39 -12.13 -10.98
N LEU A 261 15.99 -12.97 -11.84
CA LEU A 261 15.98 -14.43 -11.67
C LEU A 261 16.69 -14.87 -10.38
N LEU A 262 17.76 -14.19 -10.01
CA LEU A 262 18.47 -14.44 -8.76
C LEU A 262 17.63 -13.94 -7.57
N THR A 263 17.10 -12.72 -7.66
CA THR A 263 16.39 -12.06 -6.56
C THR A 263 14.99 -12.65 -6.30
N SER A 264 14.32 -13.22 -7.31
CA SER A 264 13.10 -14.02 -7.12
C SER A 264 13.33 -15.30 -6.31
N GLN A 265 14.59 -15.64 -6.00
CA GLN A 265 14.97 -16.76 -5.13
C GLN A 265 15.69 -16.27 -3.85
N ASP A 266 15.55 -14.98 -3.50
CA ASP A 266 16.11 -14.43 -2.27
C ASP A 266 15.56 -15.17 -1.04
N SER A 267 16.35 -15.19 0.04
CA SER A 267 15.94 -15.76 1.33
C SER A 267 14.89 -14.92 2.05
N ASP A 268 14.79 -13.63 1.72
CA ASP A 268 13.75 -12.73 2.23
C ASP A 268 12.56 -12.73 1.27
N ASP A 269 11.44 -13.30 1.71
CA ASP A 269 10.22 -13.43 0.90
C ASP A 269 9.69 -12.07 0.42
N ALA A 270 9.91 -10.98 1.17
CA ALA A 270 9.49 -9.65 0.74
C ALA A 270 10.32 -9.15 -0.45
N VAL A 271 11.62 -9.46 -0.47
CA VAL A 271 12.50 -9.15 -1.61
C VAL A 271 12.14 -10.03 -2.82
N ALA A 272 11.91 -11.32 -2.59
CA ALA A 272 11.52 -12.25 -3.63
C ALA A 272 10.17 -11.88 -4.26
N LEU A 273 9.21 -11.41 -3.45
CA LEU A 273 7.91 -10.91 -3.92
C LEU A 273 8.06 -9.73 -4.86
N GLU A 274 8.75 -8.66 -4.45
CA GLU A 274 8.98 -7.48 -5.30
C GLU A 274 9.74 -7.83 -6.60
N ALA A 275 10.68 -8.78 -6.53
CA ALA A 275 11.34 -9.27 -7.73
C ALA A 275 10.40 -10.11 -8.61
N CYS A 276 9.44 -10.82 -8.03
CA CYS A 276 8.47 -11.63 -8.77
C CYS A 276 7.46 -10.77 -9.53
N GLU A 277 7.12 -9.59 -9.00
CA GLU A 277 6.24 -8.63 -9.69
C GLU A 277 6.82 -8.14 -11.01
N PHE A 278 8.15 -8.19 -11.18
CA PHE A 278 8.80 -7.91 -12.46
C PHE A 278 8.28 -8.81 -13.58
N TRP A 279 8.00 -10.10 -13.29
CA TRP A 279 7.54 -11.05 -14.30
C TRP A 279 6.12 -10.75 -14.76
N LEU A 280 5.26 -10.28 -13.86
CA LEU A 280 3.93 -9.76 -14.21
C LEU A 280 4.07 -8.52 -15.09
N MET A 281 4.86 -7.55 -14.62
CA MET A 281 4.96 -6.26 -15.28
C MET A 281 5.59 -6.34 -16.67
N ILE A 282 6.62 -7.18 -16.86
CA ILE A 282 7.23 -7.38 -18.18
C ILE A 282 6.32 -8.20 -19.10
N ALA A 283 5.45 -9.06 -18.58
CA ALA A 283 4.58 -9.89 -19.39
C ALA A 283 3.55 -9.07 -20.18
N ASP A 284 3.10 -7.95 -19.62
CA ASP A 284 2.22 -6.98 -20.28
C ASP A 284 2.93 -6.14 -21.37
N GLN A 285 4.26 -6.21 -21.45
CA GLN A 285 5.03 -5.43 -22.41
C GLN A 285 5.10 -6.15 -23.76
N PRO A 286 5.00 -5.43 -24.89
CA PRO A 286 5.03 -6.03 -26.22
C PRO A 286 6.36 -6.73 -26.54
N ILE A 287 7.45 -6.32 -25.86
CA ILE A 287 8.79 -6.89 -26.04
C ILE A 287 9.00 -8.18 -25.22
N CYS A 288 8.06 -8.54 -24.33
CA CYS A 288 8.16 -9.68 -23.41
C CYS A 288 8.72 -10.93 -24.08
N ARG A 289 8.09 -11.33 -25.19
CA ARG A 289 8.42 -12.57 -25.89
C ARG A 289 9.87 -12.59 -26.34
N ASP A 290 10.35 -11.51 -26.94
CA ASP A 290 11.70 -11.45 -27.50
C ASP A 290 12.77 -11.50 -26.41
N VAL A 291 12.48 -10.89 -25.26
CA VAL A 291 13.44 -10.76 -24.17
C VAL A 291 13.46 -11.98 -23.26
N LEU A 292 12.29 -12.56 -22.91
CA LEU A 292 12.19 -13.67 -21.96
C LEU A 292 12.37 -15.06 -22.60
N GLN A 293 12.17 -15.22 -23.92
CA GLN A 293 12.30 -16.51 -24.60
C GLN A 293 13.60 -17.28 -24.26
N PRO A 294 14.79 -16.65 -24.14
CA PRO A 294 16.04 -17.34 -23.78
C PRO A 294 16.14 -17.79 -22.32
N TYR A 295 15.23 -17.34 -21.45
CA TYR A 295 15.31 -17.54 -19.99
C TYR A 295 14.17 -18.39 -19.42
N LEU A 296 13.22 -18.82 -20.27
CA LEU A 296 12.05 -19.60 -19.83
C LEU A 296 12.42 -20.90 -19.12
N ASP A 297 13.51 -21.54 -19.54
CA ASP A 297 14.04 -22.78 -18.95
C ASP A 297 14.47 -22.60 -17.48
N LYS A 298 14.88 -21.38 -17.10
CA LYS A 298 15.23 -21.03 -15.73
C LYS A 298 14.07 -20.41 -14.97
N LEU A 299 13.28 -19.55 -15.62
CA LEU A 299 12.20 -18.81 -14.99
C LEU A 299 11.05 -19.72 -14.52
N LEU A 300 10.56 -20.60 -15.39
CA LEU A 300 9.37 -21.41 -15.10
C LEU A 300 9.58 -22.33 -13.87
N PRO A 301 10.73 -23.03 -13.70
CA PRO A 301 11.00 -23.76 -12.47
C PRO A 301 10.99 -22.90 -11.20
N ILE A 302 11.46 -21.65 -11.28
CA ILE A 302 11.49 -20.72 -10.14
C ILE A 302 10.06 -20.34 -9.75
N LEU A 303 9.22 -19.96 -10.72
CA LEU A 303 7.82 -19.62 -10.46
C LEU A 303 7.07 -20.80 -9.81
N CYS A 304 7.20 -22.02 -10.36
CA CYS A 304 6.59 -23.21 -9.77
C CYS A 304 7.10 -23.48 -8.34
N LYS A 305 8.38 -23.26 -8.06
CA LYS A 305 8.94 -23.44 -6.71
C LYS A 305 8.36 -22.41 -5.73
N ASN A 306 8.16 -21.17 -6.17
CA ASN A 306 7.65 -20.07 -5.36
C ASN A 306 6.13 -20.15 -5.11
N MET A 307 5.40 -21.02 -5.81
CA MET A 307 3.97 -21.28 -5.57
C MET A 307 3.68 -22.15 -4.33
N LYS A 308 4.70 -22.65 -3.63
CA LYS A 308 4.51 -23.40 -2.39
C LYS A 308 3.94 -22.49 -1.29
N TYR A 309 3.02 -23.03 -0.51
CA TYR A 309 2.55 -22.35 0.70
C TYR A 309 3.72 -22.08 1.66
N SER A 310 3.73 -20.88 2.23
CA SER A 310 4.66 -20.56 3.33
C SER A 310 4.27 -21.34 4.59
N GLU A 311 5.19 -21.48 5.54
CA GLU A 311 4.90 -22.14 6.81
C GLU A 311 3.78 -21.43 7.58
N ILE A 312 3.68 -20.10 7.47
CA ILE A 312 2.64 -19.33 8.13
C ILE A 312 1.28 -19.55 7.46
N ASP A 313 1.23 -19.59 6.13
CA ASP A 313 0.00 -19.92 5.40
C ASP A 313 -0.46 -21.32 5.78
N ILE A 314 0.44 -22.30 5.86
CA ILE A 314 0.09 -23.66 6.27
C ILE A 314 -0.49 -23.69 7.68
N ILE A 315 0.06 -22.91 8.62
CA ILE A 315 -0.46 -22.82 9.99
C ILE A 315 -1.85 -22.20 9.99
N ILE A 316 -2.06 -21.14 9.21
CA ILE A 316 -3.36 -20.48 9.07
C ILE A 316 -4.38 -21.47 8.49
N LEU A 317 -4.04 -22.13 7.38
CA LEU A 317 -4.88 -23.16 6.77
C LEU A 317 -5.14 -24.31 7.75
N GLN A 318 -4.14 -24.76 8.52
CA GLN A 318 -4.31 -25.83 9.51
C GLN A 318 -5.19 -25.43 10.69
N GLY A 319 -5.21 -24.14 11.07
CA GLY A 319 -6.15 -23.60 12.04
C GLY A 319 -7.62 -23.70 11.58
N ASP A 320 -7.84 -23.75 10.26
CA ASP A 320 -9.15 -23.93 9.61
C ASP A 320 -9.43 -25.41 9.24
N ILE A 321 -8.51 -26.36 9.51
CA ILE A 321 -8.63 -27.80 9.15
C ILE A 321 -8.93 -28.69 10.37
N ASP A 322 -9.28 -28.12 11.54
CA ASP A 322 -9.97 -28.96 12.53
C ASP A 322 -11.20 -29.53 11.82
N GLU A 323 -11.33 -30.87 11.72
CA GLU A 323 -12.38 -31.59 10.97
C GLU A 323 -13.79 -31.15 11.41
N ASP A 324 -14.23 -30.00 10.93
CA ASP A 324 -15.42 -29.28 11.35
C ASP A 324 -16.59 -29.49 10.38
N GLU A 325 -16.44 -30.43 9.45
CA GLU A 325 -17.51 -30.90 8.56
C GLU A 325 -18.79 -31.28 9.33
N HIS A 326 -18.63 -31.70 10.60
CA HIS A 326 -19.73 -32.05 11.50
C HIS A 326 -20.21 -30.89 12.39
N ILE A 327 -19.57 -29.73 12.33
CA ILE A 327 -19.89 -28.51 13.07
C ILE A 327 -20.76 -27.63 12.16
N PRO A 328 -22.01 -27.34 12.53
CA PRO A 328 -22.84 -26.44 11.74
C PRO A 328 -22.24 -25.03 11.67
N ASP A 329 -22.18 -24.44 10.48
CA ASP A 329 -21.80 -23.04 10.27
C ASP A 329 -22.55 -22.12 11.23
N ARG A 330 -21.83 -21.16 11.82
CA ARG A 330 -22.50 -20.15 12.64
C ARG A 330 -23.18 -19.17 11.71
N ILE A 331 -24.22 -18.51 12.21
CA ILE A 331 -24.94 -17.47 11.45
C ILE A 331 -23.99 -16.31 11.07
N GLU A 332 -22.95 -16.08 11.86
CA GLU A 332 -21.89 -15.09 11.61
C GLU A 332 -20.93 -15.47 10.46
N ASP A 333 -20.83 -16.75 10.11
CA ASP A 333 -19.96 -17.25 9.03
C ASP A 333 -20.63 -17.18 7.65
N ILE A 334 -21.96 -16.97 7.61
CA ILE A 334 -22.74 -16.89 6.38
C ILE A 334 -22.67 -15.45 5.84
N ARG A 335 -21.87 -15.24 4.78
CA ARG A 335 -21.80 -13.94 4.10
C ARG A 335 -23.19 -13.49 3.60
N PRO A 336 -23.59 -12.21 3.80
CA PRO A 336 -24.83 -11.68 3.27
C PRO A 336 -24.93 -11.86 1.76
N ARG A 337 -26.01 -12.49 1.29
CA ARG A 337 -26.30 -12.63 -0.15
C ARG A 337 -27.37 -11.64 -0.57
N PHE A 338 -27.04 -10.72 -1.46
CA PHE A 338 -27.99 -9.80 -2.07
C PHE A 338 -28.52 -10.38 -3.39
N HIS A 339 -29.84 -10.35 -3.57
CA HIS A 339 -30.46 -10.79 -4.81
C HIS A 339 -30.19 -9.77 -5.92
N ARG A 340 -29.34 -10.10 -6.91
CA ARG A 340 -29.21 -9.30 -8.14
C ARG A 340 -30.43 -9.54 -9.05
N PRO A 341 -31.25 -8.51 -9.39
CA PRO A 341 -32.38 -8.68 -10.30
C PRO A 341 -31.87 -9.06 -11.70
N ARG A 342 -32.50 -10.05 -12.34
CA ARG A 342 -32.17 -10.45 -13.71
C ARG A 342 -32.40 -9.30 -14.69
N THR A 343 -31.32 -8.69 -15.18
CA THR A 343 -31.37 -7.75 -16.30
C THR A 343 -31.68 -8.54 -17.58
N ARG A 344 -32.88 -8.39 -18.13
CA ARG A 344 -33.15 -8.81 -19.52
C ARG A 344 -32.37 -7.89 -20.44
N GLN A 345 -31.16 -8.28 -20.85
CA GLN A 345 -30.50 -7.62 -21.98
C GLN A 345 -31.41 -7.79 -23.20
N HIS A 346 -31.92 -6.67 -23.69
CA HIS A 346 -32.67 -6.59 -24.92
C HIS A 346 -31.67 -6.75 -26.06
N THR A 347 -31.59 -7.94 -26.65
CA THR A 347 -30.92 -8.19 -27.93
C THR A 347 -31.70 -7.46 -29.02
N GLN A 348 -31.46 -6.15 -29.16
CA GLN A 348 -31.96 -5.40 -30.30
C GLN A 348 -31.00 -5.61 -31.47
N ASN A 349 -31.25 -6.68 -32.23
CA ASN A 349 -30.68 -6.86 -33.55
C ASN A 349 -31.02 -5.64 -34.42
N LEU A 350 -29.98 -4.94 -34.85
CA LEU A 350 -29.98 -3.93 -35.90
C LEU A 350 -30.28 -4.58 -37.25
N LEU A 351 -31.53 -4.52 -37.76
CA LEU A 351 -31.82 -4.54 -39.20
C LEU A 351 -33.17 -3.83 -39.51
N ASP A 352 -33.03 -2.64 -40.09
CA ASP A 352 -33.82 -2.01 -41.17
C ASP A 352 -35.25 -1.41 -41.03
N HIS A 353 -35.27 -0.11 -41.38
CA HIS A 353 -36.17 0.63 -42.27
C HIS A 353 -37.54 1.21 -41.79
N ASN A 354 -37.54 2.55 -41.68
CA ASN A 354 -38.49 3.53 -42.26
C ASN A 354 -40.00 3.22 -42.27
N SER A 355 -40.78 4.00 -41.51
CA SER A 355 -41.94 4.77 -42.01
C SER A 355 -42.55 5.71 -40.94
N SER A 356 -43.09 6.81 -41.45
CA SER A 356 -43.49 8.07 -40.80
C SER A 356 -44.80 8.07 -39.98
N ASN A 357 -44.95 9.14 -39.17
CA ASN A 357 -46.18 9.72 -38.55
C ASN A 357 -46.90 8.83 -37.51
N ASP A 358 -47.49 9.31 -36.41
CA ASP A 358 -48.12 10.60 -36.11
C ASP A 358 -48.30 10.78 -34.57
N GLN A 359 -48.43 12.04 -34.20
CA GLN A 359 -49.03 12.71 -33.03
C GLN A 359 -49.55 11.99 -31.74
N LEU A 360 -49.23 12.71 -30.64
CA LEU A 360 -50.06 13.11 -29.47
C LEU A 360 -50.38 12.15 -28.30
N SER A 361 -49.95 12.65 -27.14
CA SER A 361 -50.75 12.96 -25.95
C SER A 361 -50.76 12.01 -24.74
N ASN A 362 -50.26 12.60 -23.65
CA ASN A 362 -50.89 12.73 -22.33
C ASN A 362 -51.07 11.53 -21.37
N THR A 363 -50.75 11.89 -20.12
CA THR A 363 -51.41 11.54 -18.85
C THR A 363 -51.12 10.16 -18.27
N THR A 364 -50.34 10.11 -17.19
CA THR A 364 -50.70 10.19 -15.75
C THR A 364 -51.12 8.83 -15.18
N ASP A 365 -50.53 8.56 -14.02
CA ASP A 365 -51.18 8.00 -12.84
C ASP A 365 -51.40 6.48 -12.69
N THR A 366 -50.74 6.02 -11.64
CA THR A 366 -51.25 5.20 -10.53
C THR A 366 -51.48 3.69 -10.68
N ASN A 367 -50.93 3.05 -9.64
CA ASN A 367 -51.58 2.09 -8.76
C ASN A 367 -51.62 0.61 -9.14
N ASN A 368 -50.81 -0.10 -8.35
CA ASN A 368 -51.24 -1.05 -7.32
C ASN A 368 -51.93 -2.35 -7.73
N ASN A 369 -51.39 -3.37 -7.05
CA ASN A 369 -52.06 -4.52 -6.46
C ASN A 369 -52.37 -5.67 -7.42
N SER A 370 -51.69 -6.80 -7.18
CA SER A 370 -52.21 -7.93 -6.38
C SER A 370 -53.28 -8.66 -7.19
N THR A 371 -53.22 -9.95 -7.48
CA THR A 371 -52.97 -11.08 -6.59
C THR A 371 -53.16 -12.34 -7.45
N THR A 372 -52.36 -13.37 -7.19
CA THR A 372 -52.70 -14.81 -7.19
C THR A 372 -53.69 -15.37 -8.23
N ALA A 373 -53.25 -16.34 -9.04
CA ALA A 373 -53.76 -17.73 -8.98
C ALA A 373 -53.15 -18.65 -10.07
N THR A 374 -52.69 -19.79 -9.57
CA THR A 374 -52.25 -21.10 -10.07
C THR A 374 -53.02 -21.74 -11.27
N PRO A 375 -52.57 -22.91 -11.82
CA PRO A 375 -52.21 -23.15 -13.24
C PRO A 375 -53.25 -24.02 -14.01
N PRO A 376 -52.98 -24.47 -15.26
CA PRO A 376 -52.48 -25.86 -15.41
C PRO A 376 -51.58 -26.16 -16.64
N ASN A 377 -50.56 -26.97 -16.40
CA ASN A 377 -50.10 -28.16 -17.16
C ASN A 377 -50.33 -28.26 -18.69
N SER A 378 -49.25 -28.34 -19.48
CA SER A 378 -49.00 -29.44 -20.45
C SER A 378 -47.65 -29.30 -21.17
N GLN A 379 -46.87 -30.40 -21.13
CA GLN A 379 -45.92 -30.98 -22.11
C GLN A 379 -45.73 -30.19 -23.42
N SER A 380 -44.56 -29.99 -24.02
CA SER A 380 -43.29 -30.72 -24.20
C SER A 380 -42.35 -29.67 -24.87
N ASP A 381 -41.03 -29.73 -24.99
CA ASP A 381 -40.10 -30.75 -25.43
C ASP A 381 -38.68 -30.25 -25.12
N GLN A 382 -37.76 -31.19 -24.96
CA GLN A 382 -36.33 -30.96 -24.80
C GLN A 382 -35.72 -30.34 -26.06
N HIS A 383 -35.02 -29.21 -25.90
CA HIS A 383 -33.79 -28.99 -26.65
C HIS A 383 -32.78 -28.29 -25.74
N LEU A 384 -31.79 -29.07 -25.30
CA LEU A 384 -30.59 -28.57 -24.63
C LEU A 384 -29.83 -27.70 -25.64
N LEU A 385 -29.72 -26.41 -25.34
CA LEU A 385 -28.66 -25.56 -25.86
C LEU A 385 -27.89 -25.11 -24.62
N LEU A 386 -26.64 -25.59 -24.57
CA LEU A 386 -25.59 -25.09 -23.70
C LEU A 386 -25.24 -23.71 -24.27
N ASP A 387 -25.66 -22.65 -23.57
CA ASP A 387 -25.11 -21.31 -23.82
C ASP A 387 -24.03 -21.08 -22.77
N ASP A 388 -22.81 -20.94 -23.27
CA ASP A 388 -21.63 -20.46 -22.58
C ASP A 388 -21.89 -19.01 -22.14
N ASP A 389 -22.00 -18.78 -20.83
CA ASP A 389 -21.93 -17.43 -20.23
C ASP A 389 -20.47 -17.20 -19.78
N GLU A 390 -19.58 -16.92 -20.74
CA GLU A 390 -18.41 -16.08 -20.48
C GLU A 390 -18.85 -14.61 -20.54
N ASP A 391 -18.32 -13.80 -19.63
CA ASP A 391 -18.37 -12.33 -19.55
C ASP A 391 -19.58 -11.68 -18.87
N ILE A 392 -19.48 -11.48 -17.55
CA ILE A 392 -19.82 -10.19 -16.92
C ILE A 392 -18.78 -9.90 -15.82
N ASP A 393 -17.83 -9.02 -16.14
CA ASP A 393 -17.02 -8.26 -15.20
C ASP A 393 -17.94 -7.48 -14.24
N ASP A 394 -17.76 -7.63 -12.93
CA ASP A 394 -18.29 -6.70 -11.93
C ASP A 394 -17.20 -6.51 -10.85
N ASP A 395 -16.33 -5.54 -11.11
CA ASP A 395 -15.45 -4.84 -10.16
C ASP A 395 -16.29 -4.17 -9.06
N ASP A 396 -16.49 -4.83 -7.91
CA ASP A 396 -17.00 -4.18 -6.69
C ASP A 396 -16.71 -5.05 -5.45
N ASP A 397 -15.43 -5.24 -5.11
CA ASP A 397 -15.01 -5.89 -3.85
C ASP A 397 -13.90 -5.07 -3.15
N ASP A 398 -14.15 -3.77 -2.96
CA ASP A 398 -13.35 -2.93 -2.05
C ASP A 398 -14.25 -2.28 -0.98
N ASP A 399 -13.82 -2.49 0.27
CA ASP A 399 -14.22 -1.79 1.50
C ASP A 399 -15.36 -2.39 2.33
N ASP A 400 -15.03 -3.35 3.20
CA ASP A 400 -15.64 -3.37 4.54
C ASP A 400 -14.62 -3.83 5.61
N GLY A 401 -13.84 -2.86 6.10
CA GLY A 401 -12.92 -3.07 7.21
C GLY A 401 -13.62 -3.10 8.56
N SER A 402 -13.66 -4.28 9.21
CA SER A 402 -13.61 -4.41 10.68
C SER A 402 -13.62 -5.87 11.16
N GLY A 403 -12.43 -6.42 11.39
CA GLY A 403 -12.11 -7.08 12.66
C GLY A 403 -12.20 -8.60 12.75
N GLY A 404 -11.02 -9.24 12.62
CA GLY A 404 -10.68 -10.44 13.40
C GLY A 404 -10.41 -11.70 12.58
N ASN A 405 -9.14 -11.92 12.23
CA ASN A 405 -8.52 -13.17 11.76
C ASN A 405 -8.86 -13.75 10.37
N VAL A 406 -9.75 -13.15 9.57
CA VAL A 406 -10.12 -13.73 8.25
C VAL A 406 -9.27 -13.21 7.06
N ASP A 407 -8.41 -12.19 7.24
CA ASP A 407 -7.75 -11.49 6.12
C ASP A 407 -6.28 -11.86 5.82
N GLN A 408 -5.65 -12.79 6.55
CA GLN A 408 -4.28 -13.21 6.20
C GLN A 408 -4.24 -14.12 4.97
N ALA A 409 -5.29 -14.91 4.74
CA ALA A 409 -5.38 -15.78 3.56
C ALA A 409 -5.62 -14.99 2.25
N THR A 410 -6.15 -13.77 2.32
CA THR A 410 -6.45 -12.89 1.18
C THR A 410 -5.30 -11.95 0.82
N GLU A 411 -4.31 -11.74 1.69
CA GLU A 411 -3.16 -10.86 1.46
C GLU A 411 -2.30 -11.29 0.25
N TRP A 412 -1.85 -10.33 -0.55
CA TRP A 412 -0.97 -10.57 -1.71
C TRP A 412 0.39 -11.08 -1.26
N ASN A 413 0.87 -12.18 -1.84
CA ASN A 413 2.09 -12.85 -1.40
C ASN A 413 2.86 -13.47 -2.57
N LEU A 414 4.08 -13.95 -2.30
CA LEU A 414 4.99 -14.52 -3.31
C LEU A 414 4.35 -15.67 -4.11
N ARG A 415 3.55 -16.51 -3.44
CA ARG A 415 2.84 -17.61 -4.08
C ARG A 415 1.81 -17.10 -5.09
N LYS A 416 0.95 -16.18 -4.69
CA LYS A 416 -0.08 -15.58 -5.56
C LYS A 416 0.57 -14.84 -6.73
N CYS A 417 1.63 -14.06 -6.46
CA CYS A 417 2.39 -13.35 -7.48
C CYS A 417 3.03 -14.33 -8.49
N SER A 418 3.60 -15.44 -8.02
CA SER A 418 4.23 -16.44 -8.90
C SER A 418 3.21 -17.18 -9.76
N ALA A 419 2.05 -17.52 -9.17
CA ALA A 419 0.94 -18.14 -9.89
C ALA A 419 0.38 -17.20 -10.97
N ALA A 420 0.12 -15.93 -10.62
CA ALA A 420 -0.34 -14.92 -11.55
C ALA A 420 0.69 -14.68 -12.67
N ALA A 421 1.98 -14.60 -12.34
CA ALA A 421 3.04 -14.46 -13.33
C ALA A 421 3.06 -15.65 -14.31
N LEU A 422 2.93 -16.87 -13.80
CA LEU A 422 2.89 -18.08 -14.63
C LEU A 422 1.66 -18.10 -15.54
N ASP A 423 0.50 -17.65 -15.04
CA ASP A 423 -0.74 -17.56 -15.81
C ASP A 423 -0.60 -16.58 -16.99
N VAL A 424 -0.16 -15.34 -16.74
CA VAL A 424 0.06 -14.35 -17.81
C VAL A 424 1.11 -14.84 -18.82
N LEU A 425 2.21 -15.43 -18.34
CA LEU A 425 3.24 -16.00 -19.23
C LEU A 425 2.71 -17.17 -20.07
N SER A 426 1.75 -17.94 -19.56
CA SER A 426 1.10 -19.02 -20.31
C SER A 426 0.30 -18.47 -21.50
N ASN A 427 -0.37 -17.33 -21.31
CA ASN A 427 -1.10 -16.63 -22.37
C ASN A 427 -0.15 -16.03 -23.43
N VAL A 428 1.01 -15.52 -23.01
CA VAL A 428 2.04 -14.95 -23.91
C VAL A 428 2.75 -16.02 -24.74
N PHE A 429 3.20 -17.11 -24.11
CA PHE A 429 4.08 -18.11 -24.75
C PHE A 429 3.34 -19.37 -25.25
N ARG A 430 2.11 -19.62 -24.79
CA ARG A 430 1.23 -20.71 -25.23
C ARG A 430 1.92 -22.08 -25.24
N GLU A 431 2.00 -22.75 -26.38
CA GLU A 431 2.60 -24.08 -26.46
C GLU A 431 4.10 -24.10 -26.15
N ASN A 432 4.80 -22.96 -26.20
CA ASN A 432 6.25 -22.90 -26.01
C ASN A 432 6.68 -23.18 -24.56
N ILE A 433 5.77 -23.05 -23.57
CA ILE A 433 6.07 -23.37 -22.16
C ILE A 433 5.90 -24.86 -21.84
N LEU A 434 5.11 -25.59 -22.62
CA LEU A 434 4.77 -26.99 -22.35
C LEU A 434 5.98 -27.93 -22.29
N PRO A 435 7.00 -27.82 -23.17
CA PRO A 435 8.19 -28.67 -23.08
C PRO A 435 8.95 -28.55 -21.77
N ILE A 436 8.82 -27.40 -21.08
CA ILE A 436 9.50 -27.10 -19.82
C ILE A 436 8.60 -27.47 -18.63
N LEU A 437 7.32 -27.11 -18.68
CA LEU A 437 6.39 -27.34 -17.57
C LEU A 437 5.95 -28.80 -17.43
N LEU A 438 5.74 -29.54 -18.52
CA LEU A 438 5.24 -30.92 -18.44
C LEU A 438 6.15 -31.85 -17.62
N PRO A 439 7.49 -31.83 -17.77
CA PRO A 439 8.39 -32.56 -16.89
C PRO A 439 8.24 -32.17 -15.41
N ILE A 440 8.14 -30.87 -15.12
CA ILE A 440 8.04 -30.32 -13.75
C ILE A 440 6.72 -30.75 -13.11
N LEU A 441 5.59 -30.55 -13.79
CA LEU A 441 4.26 -30.96 -13.34
C LEU A 441 4.19 -32.46 -13.09
N ARG A 442 4.83 -33.28 -13.95
CA ARG A 442 4.87 -34.73 -13.74
C ARG A 442 5.63 -35.11 -12.48
N GLU A 443 6.64 -34.37 -12.06
CA GLU A 443 7.33 -34.62 -10.79
C GLU A 443 6.48 -34.15 -9.60
N MET A 444 5.88 -32.96 -9.71
CA MET A 444 5.12 -32.31 -8.64
C MET A 444 3.80 -33.05 -8.33
N LEU A 445 2.97 -33.33 -9.33
CA LEU A 445 1.64 -33.95 -9.17
C LEU A 445 1.68 -35.34 -8.50
N PHE A 446 2.80 -36.07 -8.64
CA PHE A 446 2.98 -37.38 -8.04
C PHE A 446 3.92 -37.38 -6.83
N HIS A 447 4.31 -36.20 -6.34
CA HIS A 447 5.20 -36.06 -5.21
C HIS A 447 4.56 -36.56 -3.90
N THR A 448 5.35 -37.09 -2.97
CA THR A 448 4.86 -37.62 -1.68
C THR A 448 4.50 -36.52 -0.68
N ASN A 449 5.29 -35.45 -0.65
CA ASN A 449 4.97 -34.23 0.10
C ASN A 449 3.80 -33.49 -0.58
N TRP A 450 2.70 -33.29 0.16
CA TRP A 450 1.48 -32.62 -0.32
C TRP A 450 1.74 -31.17 -0.74
N GLN A 451 2.64 -30.46 -0.06
CA GLN A 451 2.97 -29.06 -0.37
C GLN A 451 3.55 -28.90 -1.78
N ILE A 452 4.36 -29.89 -2.20
CA ILE A 452 4.99 -29.91 -3.53
C ILE A 452 4.00 -30.38 -4.61
N LYS A 453 3.01 -31.17 -4.20
CA LYS A 453 1.94 -31.64 -5.10
C LYS A 453 0.90 -30.57 -5.36
N GLU A 454 0.66 -29.72 -4.37
CA GLU A 454 -0.33 -28.67 -4.41
C GLU A 454 0.20 -27.41 -5.12
N SER A 455 1.47 -27.04 -4.88
CA SER A 455 2.20 -26.04 -5.69
C SER A 455 2.29 -26.46 -7.14
#